data_AF-Q8HE45-F1
#
_entry.id   AF-Q8HE45-F1
#
_cell.length_a   1.000
_cell.length_b   1.000
_cell.length_c   1.000
_cell.angle_alpha   90.00
_cell.angle_beta   90.00
_cell.angle_gamma   90.00
#
_symmetry.space_group_name_H-M   'P 1'
#
loop_
_entity.id
_entity.type
_entity.pdbx_description
1 polymer ?
#
loop_
_entity_poly.entity_id
_entity_poly.type
_entity_poly.pdbx_seq_one_letter_code
_entity_poly.pdbx_strand_id
1 'polypeptide(L)'
;MFKDMEKALFNLWLEWFVGFCDADANFQVFPKKRSYLTKEGILNEYYNIGYGFHIGLSIKDLPLLEKVQTQLNSIGHIYVYSHRDEARWAVTKKTELIYLIETVFEKQPLLTEHQRGRYARLKYGVLNNFNRVETLGEYEKFIHTNYVETNIPDNYYTSGTAFDNWILGFVNGEGCFYVHKKGHLVFYIEHTDKQVLELIKTRLSLSPNILDRGNRNSTRKDTYSLTISSKKDILAIRSLCENPLLNKLEGQKLVQYNNWQVNT
;
A
#
# COMPACT_ATOMS: atom_id res chain seq x y z
N MET A 1 -31.72 -0.51 -1.04
CA MET A 1 -31.34 0.90 -1.29
C MET A 1 -30.24 1.38 -0.33
N PHE A 2 -30.46 1.51 0.99
CA PHE A 2 -29.41 1.96 1.92
C PHE A 2 -28.21 0.99 2.02
N LYS A 3 -28.46 -0.32 2.20
CA LYS A 3 -27.39 -1.34 2.24
C LYS A 3 -26.59 -1.42 0.92
N ASP A 4 -27.24 -1.22 -0.21
CA ASP A 4 -26.59 -1.24 -1.52
C ASP A 4 -25.69 -0.02 -1.71
N MET A 5 -26.12 1.14 -1.21
CA MET A 5 -25.33 2.37 -1.19
C MET A 5 -24.12 2.26 -0.27
N GLU A 6 -24.30 1.75 0.96
CA GLU A 6 -23.19 1.49 1.88
C GLU A 6 -22.16 0.54 1.28
N LYS A 7 -22.63 -0.54 0.64
CA LYS A 7 -21.77 -1.49 -0.06
C LYS A 7 -21.02 -0.84 -1.22
N ALA A 8 -21.69 0.01 -2.01
CA ALA A 8 -21.06 0.74 -3.11
C ALA A 8 -19.98 1.70 -2.60
N LEU A 9 -20.27 2.47 -1.53
CA LEU A 9 -19.31 3.37 -0.91
C LEU A 9 -18.11 2.61 -0.32
N PHE A 10 -18.35 1.47 0.32
CA PHE A 10 -17.29 0.62 0.83
C PHE A 10 -16.41 0.06 -0.31
N ASN A 11 -17.00 -0.30 -1.46
CA ASN A 11 -16.23 -0.76 -2.62
C ASN A 11 -15.33 0.35 -3.18
N LEU A 12 -15.83 1.58 -3.34
CA LEU A 12 -15.00 2.72 -3.76
C LEU A 12 -13.86 2.97 -2.77
N TRP A 13 -14.15 2.83 -1.47
CA TRP A 13 -13.14 2.93 -0.44
C TRP A 13 -12.10 1.79 -0.51
N LEU A 14 -12.50 0.55 -0.80
CA LEU A 14 -11.56 -0.58 -0.99
C LEU A 14 -10.64 -0.36 -2.18
N GLU A 15 -11.16 0.14 -3.30
CA GLU A 15 -10.37 0.48 -4.49
C GLU A 15 -9.29 1.51 -4.14
N TRP A 16 -9.66 2.55 -3.40
CA TRP A 16 -8.73 3.54 -2.87
C TRP A 16 -7.75 2.95 -1.86
N PHE A 17 -8.24 2.14 -0.94
CA PHE A 17 -7.43 1.59 0.15
C PHE A 17 -6.32 0.68 -0.35
N VAL A 18 -6.57 -0.10 -1.40
CA VAL A 18 -5.53 -0.94 -2.02
C VAL A 18 -4.46 -0.10 -2.72
N GLY A 19 -4.83 0.99 -3.38
CA GLY A 19 -3.85 1.98 -3.88
C GLY A 19 -2.99 2.57 -2.77
N PHE A 20 -3.61 2.91 -1.64
CA PHE A 20 -2.88 3.39 -0.47
C PHE A 20 -1.98 2.30 0.14
N CYS A 21 -2.40 1.03 0.09
CA CYS A 21 -1.56 -0.09 0.51
C CYS A 21 -0.35 -0.31 -0.41
N ASP A 22 -0.52 -0.11 -1.72
CA ASP A 22 0.61 -0.18 -2.66
C ASP A 22 1.70 0.86 -2.33
N ALA A 23 1.28 2.01 -1.80
CA ALA A 23 2.17 3.08 -1.34
C ALA A 23 2.80 2.78 0.05
N ASP A 24 1.99 2.65 1.11
CA ASP A 24 2.48 2.74 2.50
C ASP A 24 2.36 1.43 3.32
N ALA A 25 1.70 0.40 2.79
CA ALA A 25 1.54 -0.84 3.54
C ALA A 25 2.77 -1.76 3.49
N ASN A 26 2.79 -2.74 4.39
CA ASN A 26 3.87 -3.72 4.47
C ASN A 26 3.31 -5.11 4.82
N PHE A 27 3.34 -6.03 3.87
CA PHE A 27 3.12 -7.45 4.10
C PHE A 27 4.40 -8.11 4.62
N GLN A 28 4.31 -8.73 5.78
CA GLN A 28 5.44 -9.27 6.51
C GLN A 28 5.37 -10.79 6.60
N VAL A 29 6.49 -11.43 6.25
CA VAL A 29 6.77 -12.83 6.54
C VAL A 29 8.17 -12.87 7.15
N PHE A 30 8.33 -13.47 8.32
CA PHE A 30 9.61 -13.45 9.03
C PHE A 30 9.81 -14.69 9.91
N PRO A 31 11.05 -15.16 10.10
CA PRO A 31 11.33 -16.32 10.92
C PRO A 31 11.44 -15.88 12.40
N LYS A 32 10.94 -16.72 13.30
CA LYS A 32 11.02 -16.55 14.74
C LYS A 32 11.73 -17.76 15.32
N LYS A 33 13.01 -17.59 15.65
CA LYS A 33 13.82 -18.65 16.27
C LYS A 33 13.16 -19.13 17.56
N ARG A 34 13.12 -20.44 17.74
CA ARG A 34 12.62 -21.14 18.93
C ARG A 34 13.62 -22.22 19.30
N SER A 35 13.78 -22.43 20.59
CA SER A 35 14.67 -23.44 21.15
C SER A 35 13.93 -24.23 22.22
N TYR A 36 14.20 -25.52 22.31
CA TYR A 36 13.63 -26.41 23.32
C TYR A 36 14.61 -27.53 23.67
N LEU A 37 14.48 -28.10 24.87
CA LEU A 37 15.24 -29.27 25.29
C LEU A 37 14.41 -30.52 25.06
N THR A 38 15.03 -31.58 24.52
CA THR A 38 14.40 -32.90 24.49
C THR A 38 14.40 -33.54 25.88
N LYS A 39 13.72 -34.68 26.02
CA LYS A 39 13.71 -35.46 27.27
C LYS A 39 15.12 -35.92 27.67
N GLU A 40 15.99 -36.11 26.69
CA GLU A 40 17.40 -36.51 26.83
C GLU A 40 18.33 -35.31 27.09
N GLY A 41 17.79 -34.10 27.23
CA GLY A 41 18.56 -32.88 27.50
C GLY A 41 19.25 -32.27 26.27
N ILE A 42 18.87 -32.71 25.05
CA ILE A 42 19.47 -32.20 23.81
C ILE A 42 18.78 -30.88 23.42
N LEU A 43 19.56 -29.81 23.27
CA LEU A 43 19.07 -28.54 22.75
C LEU A 43 18.75 -28.67 21.26
N ASN A 44 17.49 -28.43 20.91
CA ASN A 44 17.01 -28.36 19.55
C ASN A 44 16.48 -26.97 19.24
N GLU A 45 16.61 -26.58 17.97
CA GLU A 45 16.17 -25.28 17.46
C GLU A 45 15.30 -25.47 16.23
N TYR A 46 14.31 -24.59 16.07
CA TYR A 46 13.46 -24.51 14.87
C TYR A 46 13.02 -23.06 14.69
N TYR A 47 12.35 -22.77 13.58
CA TYR A 47 11.83 -21.44 13.29
C TYR A 47 10.33 -21.50 13.10
N ASN A 48 9.59 -20.79 13.96
CA ASN A 48 8.21 -20.46 13.66
C ASN A 48 8.18 -19.38 12.58
N ILE A 49 7.16 -19.41 11.73
CA ILE A 49 6.96 -18.36 10.73
C ILE A 49 5.92 -17.36 11.25
N GLY A 50 6.32 -16.09 11.29
CA GLY A 50 5.45 -14.97 11.60
C GLY A 50 4.87 -14.36 10.34
N TYR A 51 3.58 -14.02 10.40
CA TYR A 51 2.85 -13.29 9.36
C TYR A 51 2.29 -11.99 9.96
N GLY A 52 2.28 -10.91 9.18
CA GLY A 52 1.69 -9.65 9.61
C GLY A 52 1.42 -8.70 8.45
N PHE A 53 0.47 -7.80 8.63
CA PHE A 53 0.18 -6.71 7.71
C PHE A 53 0.21 -5.40 8.51
N HIS A 54 1.08 -4.47 8.13
CA HIS A 54 1.24 -3.21 8.84
C HIS A 54 1.06 -2.01 7.90
N ILE A 55 0.51 -0.92 8.43
CA ILE A 55 0.59 0.43 7.84
C ILE A 55 1.19 1.33 8.92
N GLY A 56 2.34 1.96 8.64
CA GLY A 56 3.01 2.89 9.55
C GLY A 56 3.04 4.27 8.94
N LEU A 57 2.51 5.27 9.64
CA LEU A 57 2.40 6.66 9.19
C LEU A 57 2.93 7.62 10.26
N SER A 58 3.07 8.90 9.91
CA SER A 58 3.33 9.96 10.90
C SER A 58 2.21 10.00 11.94
N ILE A 59 2.50 10.42 13.17
CA ILE A 59 1.47 10.56 14.22
C ILE A 59 0.33 11.51 13.81
N LYS A 60 0.62 12.45 12.88
CA LYS A 60 -0.36 13.38 12.30
C LYS A 60 -1.47 12.67 11.50
N ASP A 61 -1.22 11.44 11.08
CA ASP A 61 -2.17 10.56 10.38
C ASP A 61 -2.70 9.43 11.27
N LEU A 62 -2.49 9.50 12.60
CA LEU A 62 -3.15 8.59 13.54
C LEU A 62 -4.68 8.53 13.33
N PRO A 63 -5.41 9.66 13.14
CA PRO A 63 -6.86 9.61 12.87
C PRO A 63 -7.21 8.84 11.58
N LEU A 64 -6.32 8.85 10.57
CA LEU A 64 -6.51 8.07 9.36
C LEU A 64 -6.38 6.57 9.66
N LEU A 65 -5.41 6.16 10.48
CA LEU A 65 -5.27 4.76 10.90
C LEU A 65 -6.47 4.28 11.72
N GLU A 66 -6.98 5.10 12.64
CA GLU A 66 -8.18 4.80 13.44
C GLU A 66 -9.43 4.62 12.56
N LYS A 67 -9.57 5.48 11.53
CA LYS A 67 -10.64 5.36 10.54
C LYS A 67 -10.51 4.07 9.72
N VAL A 68 -9.32 3.77 9.18
CA VAL A 68 -9.05 2.53 8.43
C VAL A 68 -9.38 1.30 9.28
N GLN A 69 -8.91 1.27 10.54
CA GLN A 69 -9.20 0.19 11.47
C GLN A 69 -10.72 0.02 11.68
N THR A 70 -11.44 1.13 11.89
CA THR A 70 -12.90 1.11 12.09
C THR A 70 -13.62 0.58 10.86
N GLN A 71 -13.23 1.00 9.65
CA GLN A 71 -13.80 0.53 8.39
C GLN A 71 -13.55 -0.96 8.13
N LEU A 72 -12.51 -1.53 8.73
CA LEU A 72 -12.15 -2.95 8.64
C LEU A 72 -12.51 -3.71 9.92
N ASN A 73 -13.69 -3.43 10.48
CA ASN A 73 -14.27 -4.14 11.63
C ASN A 73 -13.38 -4.15 12.88
N SER A 74 -12.60 -3.08 13.09
CA SER A 74 -11.75 -2.90 14.26
C SER A 74 -10.72 -4.02 14.49
N ILE A 75 -10.27 -4.68 13.42
CA ILE A 75 -9.21 -5.69 13.50
C ILE A 75 -7.84 -5.05 13.75
N GLY A 76 -6.86 -5.87 14.15
CA GLY A 76 -5.51 -5.41 14.44
C GLY A 76 -5.42 -4.50 15.65
N HIS A 77 -4.25 -3.90 15.82
CA HIS A 77 -3.97 -2.98 16.92
C HIS A 77 -3.19 -1.77 16.42
N ILE A 78 -3.53 -0.58 16.91
CA ILE A 78 -2.79 0.65 16.63
C ILE A 78 -1.77 0.89 17.74
N TYR A 79 -0.49 0.90 17.37
CA TYR A 79 0.61 1.27 18.24
C TYR A 79 1.01 2.72 17.98
N VAL A 80 1.11 3.53 19.03
CA VAL A 80 1.57 4.92 18.95
C VAL A 80 2.97 5.01 19.53
N TYR A 81 3.91 5.48 18.72
CA TYR A 81 5.31 5.61 19.04
C TYR A 81 5.72 7.09 19.04
N SER A 82 5.19 7.89 19.96
CA SER A 82 5.35 9.36 19.95
C SER A 82 6.80 9.85 19.82
N HIS A 83 7.77 9.16 20.44
CA HIS A 83 9.21 9.45 20.32
C HIS A 83 9.80 9.33 18.90
N ARG A 84 9.09 8.71 17.96
CA ARG A 84 9.51 8.48 16.56
C ARG A 84 8.62 9.22 15.56
N ASP A 85 7.68 10.04 16.02
CA ASP A 85 6.62 10.62 15.19
C ASP A 85 5.90 9.56 14.33
N GLU A 86 5.62 8.38 14.90
CA GLU A 86 5.06 7.25 14.16
C GLU A 86 3.82 6.70 14.88
N ALA A 87 2.78 6.40 14.10
CA ALA A 87 1.67 5.53 14.49
C ALA A 87 1.61 4.36 13.53
N ARG A 88 1.27 3.17 14.02
CA ARG A 88 1.26 1.94 13.22
C ARG A 88 0.03 1.11 13.50
N TRP A 89 -0.76 0.86 12.48
CA TRP A 89 -1.80 -0.17 12.53
C TRP A 89 -1.19 -1.51 12.12
N ALA A 90 -1.35 -2.52 12.97
CA ALA A 90 -0.75 -3.84 12.78
C ALA A 90 -1.78 -4.96 12.95
N VAL A 91 -1.92 -5.77 11.90
CA VAL A 91 -2.78 -6.96 11.88
C VAL A 91 -1.88 -8.20 11.87
N THR A 92 -1.87 -8.94 12.98
CA THR A 92 -0.97 -10.10 13.16
C THR A 92 -1.69 -11.37 13.58
N LYS A 93 -2.96 -11.30 13.98
CA LYS A 93 -3.75 -12.50 14.29
C LYS A 93 -4.13 -13.20 12.99
N LYS A 94 -3.98 -14.52 12.95
CA LYS A 94 -4.26 -15.31 11.74
C LYS A 94 -5.69 -15.10 11.22
N THR A 95 -6.68 -15.09 12.10
CA THR A 95 -8.09 -14.89 11.72
C THR A 95 -8.35 -13.51 11.11
N GLU A 96 -7.69 -12.48 11.62
CA GLU A 96 -7.79 -11.11 11.10
C GLU A 96 -7.03 -10.95 9.77
N LEU A 97 -5.90 -11.66 9.61
CA LEU A 97 -5.20 -11.73 8.32
C LEU A 97 -6.03 -12.44 7.25
N ILE A 98 -6.73 -13.53 7.61
CA ILE A 98 -7.68 -14.20 6.70
C ILE A 98 -8.79 -13.23 6.29
N TYR A 99 -9.36 -12.49 7.26
CA TYR A 99 -10.37 -11.47 6.96
C TYR A 99 -9.87 -10.41 5.97
N LEU A 100 -8.63 -9.91 6.15
CA LEU A 100 -8.03 -8.96 5.20
C LEU A 100 -7.87 -9.54 3.79
N ILE A 101 -7.38 -10.78 3.68
CA ILE A 101 -7.26 -11.50 2.41
C ILE A 101 -8.63 -11.53 1.73
N GLU A 102 -9.65 -12.06 2.40
CA GLU A 102 -10.98 -12.30 1.82
C GLU A 102 -11.76 -11.03 1.50
N THR A 103 -11.61 -9.99 2.32
CA THR A 103 -12.40 -8.75 2.23
C THR A 103 -11.74 -7.70 1.34
N VAL A 104 -10.41 -7.64 1.31
CA VAL A 104 -9.66 -6.59 0.62
C VAL A 104 -8.94 -7.15 -0.58
N PHE A 105 -7.92 -7.98 -0.37
CA PHE A 105 -6.91 -8.26 -1.39
C PHE A 105 -7.31 -9.36 -2.40
N GLU A 106 -8.37 -10.13 -2.11
CA GLU A 106 -9.06 -10.96 -3.12
C GLU A 106 -10.13 -10.20 -3.91
N LYS A 107 -10.51 -8.99 -3.45
CA LYS A 107 -11.52 -8.15 -4.11
C LYS A 107 -10.89 -7.10 -5.00
N GLN A 108 -9.73 -6.59 -4.61
CA GLN A 108 -9.01 -5.53 -5.29
C GLN A 108 -7.53 -5.91 -5.41
N PRO A 109 -6.95 -5.92 -6.63
CA PRO A 109 -5.57 -6.33 -6.81
C PRO A 109 -4.59 -5.22 -6.42
N LEU A 110 -3.48 -5.60 -5.78
CA LEU A 110 -2.28 -4.76 -5.72
C LEU A 110 -1.64 -4.68 -7.11
N LEU A 111 -1.01 -3.56 -7.43
CA LEU A 111 -0.42 -3.31 -8.75
C LEU A 111 1.11 -3.21 -8.71
N THR A 112 1.73 -2.82 -7.60
CA THR A 112 3.20 -2.76 -7.54
C THR A 112 3.78 -4.17 -7.45
N GLU A 113 4.85 -4.44 -8.20
CA GLU A 113 5.50 -5.75 -8.24
C GLU A 113 5.88 -6.23 -6.83
N HIS A 114 6.43 -5.31 -6.04
CA HIS A 114 6.94 -5.61 -4.71
C HIS A 114 5.84 -5.99 -3.72
N GLN A 115 4.71 -5.26 -3.70
CA GLN A 115 3.62 -5.57 -2.78
C GLN A 115 2.88 -6.84 -3.22
N ARG A 116 2.70 -7.06 -4.53
CA ARG A 116 2.11 -8.29 -5.08
C ARG A 116 2.88 -9.54 -4.63
N GLY A 117 4.20 -9.53 -4.77
CA GLY A 117 5.03 -10.67 -4.36
C GLY A 117 5.01 -10.92 -2.84
N ARG A 118 5.05 -9.86 -2.03
CA ARG A 118 4.96 -9.99 -0.56
C ARG A 118 3.59 -10.48 -0.10
N TYR A 119 2.52 -9.94 -0.69
CA TYR A 119 1.16 -10.38 -0.43
C TYR A 119 0.95 -11.85 -0.81
N ALA A 120 1.36 -12.26 -2.01
CA ALA A 120 1.21 -13.65 -2.46
C ALA A 120 1.86 -14.66 -1.50
N ARG A 121 3.05 -14.31 -0.97
CA ARG A 121 3.76 -15.11 0.03
C ARG A 121 3.03 -15.16 1.38
N LEU A 122 2.56 -14.01 1.87
CA LEU A 122 1.79 -13.95 3.11
C LEU A 122 0.50 -14.77 2.98
N LYS A 123 -0.25 -14.57 1.89
CA LYS A 123 -1.48 -15.30 1.57
C LYS A 123 -1.24 -16.80 1.56
N TYR A 124 -0.23 -17.27 0.83
CA TYR A 124 0.10 -18.68 0.78
C TYR A 124 0.37 -19.23 2.18
N GLY A 125 1.24 -18.56 2.94
CA GLY A 125 1.64 -19.03 4.26
C GLY A 125 0.49 -19.11 5.26
N VAL A 126 -0.34 -18.06 5.30
CA VAL A 126 -1.51 -17.96 6.19
C VAL A 126 -2.56 -19.02 5.85
N LEU A 127 -2.89 -19.19 4.57
CA LEU A 127 -3.96 -20.12 4.14
C LEU A 127 -3.52 -21.59 4.21
N ASN A 128 -2.24 -21.89 3.99
CA ASN A 128 -1.71 -23.26 4.03
C ASN A 128 -1.19 -23.68 5.42
N ASN A 129 -1.36 -22.84 6.46
CA ASN A 129 -0.83 -23.12 7.80
C ASN A 129 0.68 -23.38 7.82
N PHE A 130 1.45 -22.70 6.97
CA PHE A 130 2.90 -22.86 6.92
C PHE A 130 3.54 -22.14 8.12
N ASN A 131 3.56 -22.77 9.28
CA ASN A 131 3.88 -22.08 10.54
C ASN A 131 5.27 -22.40 11.08
N ARG A 132 6.00 -23.34 10.49
CA ARG A 132 7.28 -23.84 11.01
C ARG A 132 8.19 -24.34 9.89
N VAL A 133 9.49 -24.09 10.06
CA VAL A 133 10.58 -24.76 9.35
C VAL A 133 11.64 -25.20 10.36
N GLU A 134 12.45 -26.19 10.02
CA GLU A 134 13.49 -26.70 10.90
C GLU A 134 14.78 -25.89 10.77
N THR A 135 15.07 -25.36 9.58
CA THR A 135 16.31 -24.61 9.33
C THR A 135 16.06 -23.22 8.78
N LEU A 136 17.02 -22.32 8.96
CA LEU A 136 16.99 -21.01 8.31
C LEU A 136 17.03 -21.16 6.78
N GLY A 137 17.76 -22.14 6.24
CA GLY A 137 17.81 -22.41 4.80
C GLY A 137 16.45 -22.78 4.19
N GLU A 138 15.60 -23.49 4.92
CA GLU A 138 14.22 -23.77 4.51
C GLU A 138 13.36 -22.49 4.47
N TYR A 139 13.54 -21.60 5.45
CA TYR A 139 12.91 -20.28 5.42
C TYR A 139 13.40 -19.44 4.23
N GLU A 140 14.71 -19.41 3.97
CA GLU A 140 15.29 -18.72 2.81
C GLU A 140 14.69 -19.26 1.50
N LYS A 141 14.57 -20.58 1.37
CA LYS A 141 13.91 -21.20 0.21
C LYS A 141 12.44 -20.77 0.08
N PHE A 142 11.71 -20.69 1.19
CA PHE A 142 10.32 -20.19 1.20
C PHE A 142 10.25 -18.74 0.71
N ILE A 143 11.11 -17.85 1.22
CA ILE A 143 11.09 -16.44 0.81
C ILE A 143 11.62 -16.17 -0.60
N HIS A 144 12.29 -17.12 -1.24
CA HIS A 144 12.71 -16.99 -2.63
C HIS A 144 11.80 -17.75 -3.62
N THR A 145 10.76 -18.43 -3.11
CA THR A 145 9.77 -19.09 -3.96
C THR A 145 8.83 -18.06 -4.59
N ASN A 146 8.54 -18.26 -5.89
CA ASN A 146 7.53 -17.50 -6.60
C ASN A 146 6.15 -18.07 -6.28
N TYR A 147 5.32 -17.28 -5.59
CA TYR A 147 3.94 -17.65 -5.25
C TYR A 147 2.97 -17.11 -6.30
N VAL A 148 1.83 -17.77 -6.45
CA VAL A 148 0.78 -17.31 -7.37
C VAL A 148 0.23 -15.98 -6.88
N GLU A 149 0.42 -14.95 -7.68
CA GLU A 149 -0.11 -13.61 -7.44
C GLU A 149 -1.55 -13.51 -7.98
N THR A 150 -2.33 -12.59 -7.42
CA THR A 150 -3.68 -12.31 -7.90
C THR A 150 -3.62 -11.78 -9.34
N ASN A 151 -4.46 -12.34 -10.22
CA ASN A 151 -4.57 -11.89 -11.60
C ASN A 151 -5.21 -10.49 -11.66
N ILE A 152 -4.66 -9.60 -12.47
CA ILE A 152 -5.24 -8.28 -12.73
C ILE A 152 -6.00 -8.38 -14.06
N PRO A 153 -7.33 -8.28 -14.08
CA PRO A 153 -8.08 -8.41 -15.32
C PRO A 153 -7.83 -7.19 -16.23
N ASP A 154 -7.74 -7.39 -17.54
CA ASP A 154 -7.40 -6.32 -18.51
C ASP A 154 -8.34 -5.11 -18.43
N ASN A 155 -9.61 -5.33 -18.08
CA ASN A 155 -10.60 -4.28 -17.94
C ASN A 155 -10.42 -3.42 -16.68
N TYR A 156 -9.59 -3.84 -15.72
CA TYR A 156 -9.32 -3.10 -14.48
C TYR A 156 -8.84 -1.67 -14.76
N TYR A 157 -7.92 -1.53 -15.74
CA TYR A 157 -7.29 -0.26 -16.08
C TYR A 157 -8.18 0.68 -16.92
N THR A 158 -9.23 0.14 -17.55
CA THR A 158 -9.98 0.85 -18.60
C THR A 158 -11.43 1.11 -18.24
N SER A 159 -12.01 0.32 -17.33
CA SER A 159 -13.44 0.31 -17.04
C SER A 159 -13.75 0.70 -15.60
N GLY A 160 -14.86 1.42 -15.41
CA GLY A 160 -15.34 1.81 -14.08
C GLY A 160 -14.41 2.79 -13.36
N THR A 161 -14.46 2.78 -12.02
CA THR A 161 -13.73 3.68 -11.12
C THR A 161 -12.51 3.05 -10.47
N ALA A 162 -12.34 1.72 -10.58
CA ALA A 162 -11.39 0.96 -9.77
C ALA A 162 -9.95 1.46 -9.90
N PHE A 163 -9.46 1.61 -11.14
CA PHE A 163 -8.10 2.09 -11.32
C PHE A 163 -7.94 3.56 -10.93
N ASP A 164 -8.93 4.43 -11.18
CA ASP A 164 -8.84 5.85 -10.77
C ASP A 164 -8.84 6.01 -9.25
N ASN A 165 -9.66 5.21 -8.54
CA ASN A 165 -9.63 5.14 -7.07
C ASN A 165 -8.29 4.60 -6.57
N TRP A 166 -7.77 3.54 -7.18
CA TRP A 166 -6.44 3.02 -6.86
C TRP A 166 -5.37 4.09 -7.03
N ILE A 167 -5.38 4.86 -8.14
CA ILE A 167 -4.44 5.95 -8.36
C ILE A 167 -4.59 6.99 -7.25
N LEU A 168 -5.82 7.37 -6.89
CA LEU A 168 -6.06 8.34 -5.83
C LEU A 168 -5.56 7.87 -4.46
N GLY A 169 -5.71 6.58 -4.15
CA GLY A 169 -5.15 5.96 -2.96
C GLY A 169 -3.62 5.97 -2.95
N PHE A 170 -3.02 5.62 -4.09
CA PHE A 170 -1.57 5.64 -4.27
C PHE A 170 -1.01 7.07 -4.14
N VAL A 171 -1.70 8.06 -4.70
CA VAL A 171 -1.42 9.49 -4.51
C VAL A 171 -1.54 9.89 -3.03
N ASN A 172 -2.44 9.26 -2.27
CA ASN A 172 -2.59 9.55 -0.85
C ASN A 172 -1.33 9.22 -0.04
N GLY A 173 -0.59 8.17 -0.43
CA GLY A 173 0.71 7.83 0.17
C GLY A 173 1.87 8.56 -0.51
N GLU A 174 2.09 8.31 -1.80
CA GLU A 174 3.30 8.71 -2.54
C GLU A 174 3.23 10.08 -3.22
N GLY A 175 2.03 10.61 -3.45
CA GLY A 175 1.85 11.87 -4.17
C GLY A 175 2.31 13.07 -3.35
N CYS A 176 2.85 14.11 -3.97
CA CYS A 176 3.28 15.30 -3.26
C CYS A 176 2.84 16.57 -3.98
N PHE A 177 2.01 17.35 -3.29
CA PHE A 177 1.51 18.64 -3.75
C PHE A 177 2.35 19.77 -3.16
N TYR A 178 2.98 20.60 -4.00
CA TYR A 178 3.73 21.75 -3.53
C TYR A 178 3.69 22.94 -4.49
N VAL A 179 3.88 24.13 -3.93
CA VAL A 179 3.99 25.38 -4.71
C VAL A 179 5.47 25.70 -4.86
N HIS A 180 5.94 25.80 -6.10
CA HIS A 180 7.33 26.17 -6.37
C HIS A 180 7.59 27.61 -5.90
N LYS A 181 8.84 27.96 -5.58
CA LYS A 181 9.24 29.32 -5.13
C LYS A 181 8.83 30.46 -6.09
N LYS A 182 8.55 30.12 -7.35
CA LYS A 182 8.09 31.06 -8.40
C LYS A 182 6.55 31.14 -8.49
N GLY A 183 5.83 30.57 -7.54
CA GLY A 183 4.37 30.61 -7.45
C GLY A 183 3.61 29.58 -8.28
N HIS A 184 4.27 28.79 -9.13
CA HIS A 184 3.57 27.77 -9.91
C HIS A 184 3.36 26.47 -9.14
N LEU A 185 2.22 25.83 -9.40
CA LEU A 185 1.84 24.55 -8.82
C LEU A 185 2.68 23.41 -9.41
N VAL A 186 3.15 22.53 -8.55
CA VAL A 186 3.81 21.28 -8.94
C VAL A 186 3.20 20.12 -8.18
N PHE A 187 2.99 19.03 -8.89
CA PHE A 187 2.69 17.72 -8.31
C PHE A 187 3.81 16.75 -8.70
N TYR A 188 4.23 15.88 -7.80
CA TYR A 188 5.15 14.80 -8.16
C TYR A 188 4.84 13.51 -7.42
N ILE A 189 5.23 12.39 -8.04
CA ILE A 189 5.26 11.05 -7.45
C ILE A 189 6.67 10.50 -7.66
N GLU A 190 7.26 9.88 -6.64
CA GLU A 190 8.51 9.13 -6.74
C GLU A 190 8.27 7.71 -6.24
N HIS A 191 8.71 6.69 -6.97
CA HIS A 191 8.50 5.29 -6.59
C HIS A 191 9.56 4.38 -7.23
N THR A 192 9.79 3.19 -6.66
CA THR A 192 10.76 2.22 -7.21
C THR A 192 10.21 1.38 -8.37
N ASP A 193 8.89 1.36 -8.53
CA ASP A 193 8.21 0.65 -9.61
C ASP A 193 7.88 1.62 -10.76
N LYS A 194 8.69 1.59 -11.83
CA LYS A 194 8.50 2.44 -13.01
C LYS A 194 7.20 2.09 -13.76
N GLN A 195 6.82 0.82 -13.79
CA GLN A 195 5.67 0.36 -14.57
C GLN A 195 4.38 0.99 -14.05
N VAL A 196 4.23 1.06 -12.73
CA VAL A 196 3.09 1.73 -12.09
C VAL A 196 3.03 3.21 -12.46
N LEU A 197 4.16 3.90 -12.49
CA LEU A 197 4.19 5.31 -12.90
C LEU A 197 3.82 5.49 -14.39
N GLU A 198 4.20 4.56 -15.27
CA GLU A 198 3.78 4.58 -16.69
C GLU A 198 2.27 4.31 -16.84
N LEU A 199 1.70 3.42 -16.02
CA LEU A 199 0.26 3.16 -16.00
C LEU A 199 -0.52 4.41 -15.56
N ILE A 200 -0.08 5.08 -14.49
CA ILE A 200 -0.67 6.35 -14.01
C ILE A 200 -0.58 7.42 -15.11
N LYS A 201 0.61 7.60 -15.68
CA LYS A 201 0.86 8.55 -16.77
C LYS A 201 -0.09 8.31 -17.95
N THR A 202 -0.23 7.06 -18.37
CA THR A 202 -1.09 6.68 -19.49
C THR A 202 -2.56 6.93 -19.18
N ARG A 203 -3.04 6.48 -18.02
CA ARG A 203 -4.44 6.62 -17.60
C ARG A 203 -4.87 8.08 -17.51
N LEU A 204 -4.02 8.94 -16.96
CA LEU A 204 -4.30 10.36 -16.79
C LEU A 204 -3.87 11.22 -17.98
N SER A 205 -3.38 10.62 -19.07
CA SER A 205 -2.92 11.30 -20.29
C SER A 205 -1.89 12.42 -20.03
N LEU A 206 -0.97 12.14 -19.10
CA LEU A 206 0.03 13.10 -18.62
C LEU A 206 1.20 13.21 -19.60
N SER A 207 1.63 14.45 -19.87
CA SER A 207 2.72 14.71 -20.82
C SER A 207 4.16 14.45 -20.34
N PRO A 208 4.53 14.60 -19.05
CA PRO A 208 5.94 14.55 -18.65
C PRO A 208 6.58 13.16 -18.85
N ASN A 209 7.88 13.14 -19.09
CA ASN A 209 8.65 11.91 -19.06
C ASN A 209 8.88 11.45 -17.62
N ILE A 210 8.90 10.13 -17.42
CA ILE A 210 9.33 9.55 -16.16
C ILE A 210 10.85 9.59 -16.14
N LEU A 211 11.39 10.25 -15.12
CA LEU A 211 12.82 10.42 -14.94
C LEU A 211 13.36 9.32 -14.04
N ASP A 212 14.44 8.68 -14.49
CA ASP A 212 15.27 7.84 -13.64
C ASP A 212 16.09 8.73 -12.70
N ARG A 213 15.95 8.50 -11.39
CA ARG A 213 16.69 9.20 -10.33
C ARG A 213 17.88 8.39 -9.84
N GLY A 214 18.06 7.18 -10.37
CA GLY A 214 19.07 6.21 -9.99
C GLY A 214 18.95 5.77 -8.54
N ASN A 215 19.99 5.08 -8.09
CA ASN A 215 20.18 4.65 -6.71
C ASN A 215 20.93 5.72 -5.92
N ARG A 216 20.21 6.53 -5.13
CA ARG A 216 20.85 7.42 -4.15
C ARG A 216 21.54 6.55 -3.09
N ASN A 217 22.88 6.47 -3.15
CA ASN A 217 23.78 5.78 -2.21
C ASN A 217 24.01 4.27 -2.43
N SER A 218 23.88 3.74 -3.65
CA SER A 218 24.29 2.36 -4.02
C SER A 218 23.71 1.21 -3.17
N THR A 219 22.65 1.47 -2.40
CA THR A 219 22.09 0.54 -1.39
C THR A 219 20.59 0.32 -1.56
N ARG A 220 19.94 1.05 -2.47
CA ARG A 220 18.49 0.98 -2.73
C ARG A 220 18.20 0.52 -4.16
N LYS A 221 16.97 0.11 -4.45
CA LYS A 221 16.54 -0.04 -5.85
C LYS A 221 16.55 1.34 -6.53
N ASP A 222 16.70 1.37 -7.85
CA ASP A 222 16.54 2.60 -8.61
C ASP A 222 15.16 3.21 -8.34
N THR A 223 15.13 4.54 -8.32
CA THR A 223 13.92 5.31 -8.06
C THR A 223 13.55 6.09 -9.31
N TYR A 224 12.26 6.18 -9.57
CA TYR A 224 11.71 6.86 -10.74
C TYR A 224 10.77 7.96 -10.28
N SER A 225 10.74 9.08 -11.00
CA SER A 225 9.87 10.20 -10.65
C SER A 225 9.05 10.68 -11.84
N LEU A 226 7.79 10.99 -11.56
CA LEU A 226 6.87 11.69 -12.47
C LEU A 226 6.60 13.07 -11.88
N THR A 227 7.17 14.12 -12.49
CA THR A 227 6.99 15.52 -12.04
C THR A 227 6.10 16.27 -13.01
N ILE A 228 5.06 16.91 -12.48
CA ILE A 228 3.97 17.54 -13.22
C ILE A 228 3.87 19.01 -12.85
N SER A 229 3.98 19.88 -13.86
CA SER A 229 3.93 21.34 -13.68
C SER A 229 3.19 22.07 -14.80
N SER A 230 2.83 21.37 -15.90
CA SER A 230 2.07 21.97 -17.00
C SER A 230 0.62 22.22 -16.56
N LYS A 231 0.02 23.32 -17.01
CA LYS A 231 -1.38 23.65 -16.66
C LYS A 231 -2.35 22.52 -17.03
N LYS A 232 -2.19 21.91 -18.21
CA LYS A 232 -3.02 20.78 -18.67
C LYS A 232 -2.94 19.61 -17.69
N ASP A 233 -1.73 19.19 -17.34
CA ASP A 233 -1.54 17.99 -16.53
C ASP A 233 -1.91 18.23 -15.05
N ILE A 234 -1.68 19.45 -14.54
CA ILE A 234 -2.18 19.87 -13.22
C ILE A 234 -3.71 19.80 -13.16
N LEU A 235 -4.42 20.23 -14.22
CA LEU A 235 -5.87 20.08 -14.31
C LEU A 235 -6.29 18.61 -14.30
N ALA A 236 -5.55 17.70 -14.95
CA ALA A 236 -5.83 16.27 -14.89
C ALA A 236 -5.71 15.71 -13.46
N ILE A 237 -4.68 16.11 -12.71
CA ILE A 237 -4.53 15.72 -11.29
C ILE A 237 -5.68 16.28 -10.43
N ARG A 238 -6.09 17.53 -10.67
CA ARG A 238 -7.24 18.12 -9.97
C ARG A 238 -8.54 17.39 -10.29
N SER A 239 -8.81 17.13 -11.56
CA SER A 239 -9.99 16.38 -11.99
C SER A 239 -10.06 15.00 -11.34
N LEU A 240 -8.93 14.32 -11.12
CA LEU A 240 -8.88 13.07 -10.36
C LEU A 240 -9.28 13.30 -8.89
N CYS A 241 -8.61 14.25 -8.20
CA CYS A 241 -8.81 14.48 -6.77
C CYS A 241 -10.20 15.06 -6.42
N GLU A 242 -10.82 15.78 -7.36
CA GLU A 242 -12.11 16.46 -7.20
C GLU A 242 -13.29 15.64 -7.76
N ASN A 243 -13.04 14.44 -8.32
CA ASN A 243 -14.08 13.62 -8.95
C ASN A 243 -15.10 13.11 -7.92
N PRO A 244 -16.39 13.49 -8.03
CA PRO A 244 -17.42 13.08 -7.06
C PRO A 244 -17.79 11.58 -7.13
N LEU A 245 -17.36 10.88 -8.17
CA LEU A 245 -17.58 9.44 -8.35
C LEU A 245 -16.49 8.57 -7.70
N LEU A 246 -15.41 9.20 -7.22
CA LEU A 246 -14.29 8.52 -6.57
C LEU A 246 -14.37 8.71 -5.05
N ASN A 247 -13.53 7.96 -4.33
CA ASN A 247 -13.19 8.29 -2.95
C ASN A 247 -12.43 9.63 -2.90
N LYS A 248 -12.06 10.09 -1.71
CA LYS A 248 -11.35 11.36 -1.52
C LYS A 248 -9.93 11.13 -1.01
N LEU A 249 -9.08 12.14 -1.17
CA LEU A 249 -7.86 12.22 -0.37
C LEU A 249 -8.22 12.31 1.11
N GLU A 250 -7.39 11.72 1.96
CA GLU A 250 -7.58 11.67 3.41
C GLU A 250 -6.28 12.01 4.16
N GLY A 251 -6.42 12.29 5.46
CA GLY A 251 -5.30 12.59 6.34
C GLY A 251 -4.53 13.86 5.94
N GLN A 252 -3.23 13.87 6.17
CA GLN A 252 -2.35 15.00 5.86
C GLN A 252 -2.24 15.26 4.36
N LYS A 253 -2.47 14.25 3.49
CA LYS A 253 -2.45 14.48 2.04
C LYS A 253 -3.58 15.43 1.61
N LEU A 254 -4.76 15.27 2.17
CA LEU A 254 -5.89 16.17 1.91
C LEU A 254 -5.55 17.60 2.35
N VAL A 255 -4.91 17.78 3.51
CA VAL A 255 -4.46 19.09 3.98
C VAL A 255 -3.44 19.70 3.01
N GLN A 256 -2.47 18.90 2.56
CA GLN A 256 -1.47 19.32 1.58
C GLN A 256 -2.13 19.77 0.26
N TYR A 257 -3.08 18.99 -0.23
CA TYR A 257 -3.82 19.29 -1.45
C TYR A 257 -4.65 20.57 -1.35
N ASN A 258 -5.40 20.76 -0.26
CA ASN A 258 -6.20 21.97 -0.05
C ASN A 258 -5.32 23.22 0.00
N ASN A 259 -4.17 23.17 0.70
CA ASN A 259 -3.22 24.27 0.73
C ASN A 259 -2.61 24.57 -0.65
N TRP A 260 -2.42 23.53 -1.45
CA TRP A 260 -1.91 23.64 -2.81
C TRP A 260 -2.93 24.33 -3.76
N GLN A 261 -4.23 24.08 -3.58
CA GLN A 261 -5.28 24.73 -4.35
C GLN A 261 -5.49 26.21 -4.01
N VAL A 262 -5.31 26.63 -2.76
CA VAL A 262 -5.59 28.02 -2.31
C VAL A 262 -4.59 29.04 -2.90
N ASN A 263 -3.44 28.58 -3.40
CA ASN A 263 -2.42 29.45 -4.01
C ASN A 263 -2.64 29.74 -5.51
N THR A 264 -3.90 29.68 -5.99
CA THR A 264 -4.31 30.10 -7.35
C THR A 264 -5.25 31.28 -7.33
#